data_AF-A0A854WUB4-F1
#
_entry.id   AF-A0A854WUB4-F1
#
_cell.length_a   1.000
_cell.length_b   1.000
_cell.length_c   1.000
_cell.angle_alpha   90.00
_cell.angle_beta   90.00
_cell.angle_gamma   90.00
#
_symmetry.space_group_name_H-M   'P 1'
#
loop_
_entity.id
_entity.type
_entity.pdbx_description
1 polymer ?
#
loop_
_entity_poly.entity_id
_entity_poly.type
_entity_poly.pdbx_seq_one_letter_code
_entity_poly.pdbx_strand_id
1 'polypeptide(L)'
;MSFTQARKVLIKNGWKPNPTYSGEFGIESIIQRKGFNEIESCTEGVRFCSFNYIKNGDCLGVGTVGEEVKDMKIYSWNFKCPEKD
;
A
#
# COMPACT_ATOMS: atom_id res chain seq x y z
N MET A 1 7.19 8.08 -9.97
CA MET A 1 7.49 6.62 -10.05
C MET A 1 6.17 5.85 -9.99
N SER A 2 5.99 4.77 -10.76
CA SER A 2 4.77 3.95 -10.63
C SER A 2 4.80 3.10 -9.36
N PHE A 3 3.62 2.80 -8.81
CA PHE A 3 3.49 1.94 -7.63
C PHE A 3 4.06 0.53 -7.88
N THR A 4 3.80 -0.06 -9.05
CA THR A 4 4.28 -1.42 -9.36
C THR A 4 5.80 -1.50 -9.46
N GLN A 5 6.47 -0.46 -9.97
CA GLN A 5 7.93 -0.36 -9.96
C GLN A 5 8.47 -0.21 -8.54
N ALA A 6 7.87 0.69 -7.74
CA ALA A 6 8.23 0.88 -6.35
C ALA A 6 8.11 -0.42 -5.53
N ARG A 7 6.98 -1.12 -5.66
CA ARG A 7 6.72 -2.42 -5.03
C ARG A 7 7.82 -3.44 -5.36
N LYS A 8 8.18 -3.56 -6.64
CA LYS A 8 9.26 -4.47 -7.07
C LYS A 8 10.59 -4.14 -6.39
N VAL A 9 10.93 -2.85 -6.28
CA VAL A 9 12.15 -2.40 -5.60
C VAL A 9 12.09 -2.71 -4.10
N LEU A 10 10.96 -2.44 -3.44
CA LEU A 10 10.78 -2.72 -2.02
C LEU A 10 10.96 -4.21 -1.70
N ILE A 11 10.25 -5.08 -2.43
CA ILE A 11 10.33 -6.53 -2.28
C ILE A 11 11.77 -7.03 -2.52
N LYS A 12 12.43 -6.54 -3.58
CA LYS A 12 13.84 -6.88 -3.86
C LYS A 12 14.78 -6.46 -2.73
N ASN A 13 14.48 -5.38 -2.02
CA ASN A 13 15.27 -4.88 -0.89
C ASN A 13 14.85 -5.47 0.47
N GLY A 14 14.03 -6.53 0.48
CA GLY A 14 13.66 -7.27 1.69
C GLY A 14 12.51 -6.65 2.49
N TRP A 15 11.82 -5.64 1.95
CA TRP A 15 10.55 -5.19 2.50
C TRP A 15 9.45 -6.20 2.18
N LYS A 16 8.62 -6.51 3.17
CA LYS A 16 7.49 -7.45 3.00
C LYS A 16 6.18 -6.68 3.07
N PRO A 17 5.17 -7.03 2.25
CA PRO A 17 3.80 -6.55 2.45
C PRO A 17 3.36 -6.76 3.89
N ASN A 18 2.84 -5.72 4.54
CA ASN A 18 2.29 -5.79 5.88
C ASN A 18 0.76 -5.63 5.79
N PRO A 19 -0.02 -6.73 5.75
CA PRO A 19 -1.47 -6.65 5.69
C PRO A 19 -2.00 -6.05 6.99
N THR A 20 -2.59 -4.87 6.89
CA THR A 20 -3.17 -4.11 8.01
C THR A 20 -4.66 -3.86 7.79
N TYR A 21 -5.12 -3.79 6.54
CA TYR A 21 -6.55 -3.73 6.22
C TYR A 21 -7.27 -5.04 6.57
N SER A 22 -8.33 -4.92 7.39
CA SER A 22 -9.17 -6.03 7.88
C SER A 22 -10.59 -6.05 7.32
N GLY A 23 -10.94 -5.09 6.45
CA GLY A 23 -12.28 -4.99 5.87
C GLY A 23 -12.55 -5.97 4.74
N GLU A 24 -13.81 -6.10 4.34
CA GLU A 24 -14.24 -6.99 3.23
C GLU A 24 -14.77 -6.24 2.00
N PHE A 25 -14.99 -4.93 2.12
CA PHE A 25 -15.71 -4.11 1.14
C PHE A 25 -14.90 -2.87 0.74
N GLY A 26 -15.07 -2.43 -0.52
CA GLY A 26 -14.42 -1.22 -1.03
C GLY A 26 -13.32 -1.50 -2.05
N ILE A 27 -12.59 -0.46 -2.43
CA ILE A 27 -11.51 -0.53 -3.42
C ILE A 27 -10.35 -1.38 -2.87
N GLU A 28 -10.11 -1.31 -1.57
CA GLU A 28 -9.10 -2.05 -0.84
C GLU A 28 -9.29 -3.56 -1.02
N SER A 29 -10.51 -4.06 -0.89
CA SER A 29 -10.78 -5.50 -1.05
C SER A 29 -10.59 -5.96 -2.50
N ILE A 30 -10.88 -5.10 -3.49
CA ILE A 30 -10.57 -5.36 -4.91
C ILE A 30 -9.05 -5.42 -5.13
N ILE A 31 -8.29 -4.49 -4.53
CA ILE A 31 -6.83 -4.43 -4.62
C ILE A 31 -6.18 -5.64 -3.92
N GLN A 32 -6.67 -6.05 -2.75
CA GLN A 32 -6.22 -7.27 -2.06
C GLN A 32 -6.47 -8.53 -2.89
N ARG A 33 -7.65 -8.67 -3.50
CA ARG A 33 -7.96 -9.81 -4.39
C ARG A 33 -7.05 -9.88 -5.62
N LYS A 34 -6.42 -8.77 -6.01
CA LYS A 34 -5.39 -8.70 -7.06
C LYS A 34 -3.97 -9.05 -6.55
N GLY A 35 -3.82 -9.40 -5.27
CA GLY A 35 -2.56 -9.83 -4.65
C GLY A 35 -1.71 -8.71 -4.05
N PHE A 36 -2.30 -7.53 -3.82
CA PHE A 36 -1.64 -6.39 -3.17
C PHE A 36 -2.10 -6.31 -1.71
N ASN A 37 -1.62 -7.25 -0.90
CA ASN A 37 -2.03 -7.39 0.50
C ASN A 37 -1.50 -6.28 1.40
N GLU A 38 -0.51 -5.52 0.93
CA GLU A 38 0.00 -4.32 1.58
C GLU A 38 -0.98 -3.14 1.61
N ILE A 39 -2.11 -3.18 0.91
CA ILE A 39 -3.09 -2.08 0.94
C ILE A 39 -3.64 -1.89 2.36
N GLU A 40 -3.75 -0.62 2.76
CA GLU A 40 -4.27 -0.23 4.06
C GLU A 40 -5.59 0.53 3.95
N SER A 41 -5.61 1.61 3.16
CA SER A 41 -6.82 2.41 2.98
C SER A 41 -6.77 3.18 1.67
N CYS A 42 -7.92 3.45 1.09
CA CYS A 42 -8.12 4.30 -0.06
C CYS A 42 -9.18 5.37 0.24
N THR A 43 -9.06 6.51 -0.43
CA THR A 43 -10.01 7.61 -0.33
C THR A 43 -10.57 7.91 -1.71
N GLU A 44 -11.90 7.94 -1.86
CA GLU A 44 -12.54 8.08 -3.16
C GLU A 44 -12.36 9.49 -3.76
N GLY A 45 -12.38 10.55 -2.93
CA GLY A 45 -12.34 11.93 -3.40
C GLY A 45 -10.99 12.35 -4.01
N VAL A 46 -9.89 12.12 -3.27
CA VAL A 46 -8.52 12.44 -3.73
C VAL A 46 -7.83 11.26 -4.41
N ARG A 47 -8.49 10.10 -4.47
CA ARG A 47 -7.98 8.86 -5.09
C ARG A 47 -6.62 8.48 -4.53
N PHE A 48 -6.46 8.72 -3.23
CA PHE A 48 -5.23 8.42 -2.50
C PHE A 48 -5.37 7.06 -1.86
N CYS A 49 -4.39 6.19 -2.04
CA CYS A 49 -4.30 4.90 -1.36
C CYS A 49 -2.98 4.79 -0.59
N SER A 50 -3.05 4.22 0.60
CA SER A 50 -1.91 3.93 1.47
C SER A 50 -1.59 2.44 1.47
N PHE A 51 -0.30 2.12 1.51
CA PHE A 51 0.21 0.76 1.52
C PHE A 51 1.30 0.61 2.57
N ASN A 52 1.29 -0.50 3.30
CA ASN A 52 2.18 -0.74 4.43
C ASN A 52 3.16 -1.89 4.12
N TYR A 53 4.43 -1.63 4.42
CA TYR A 53 5.51 -2.60 4.32
C TYR A 53 6.26 -2.70 5.65
N ILE A 54 6.84 -3.86 5.92
CA ILE A 54 7.64 -4.10 7.13
C ILE A 54 8.99 -4.73 6.78
N LYS A 55 10.04 -4.31 7.50
CA LYS A 55 11.38 -4.89 7.43
C LYS A 55 12.06 -4.77 8.78
N ASN A 56 12.48 -5.89 9.38
CA ASN A 56 13.20 -5.91 10.66
C ASN A 56 12.53 -5.14 11.82
N GLY A 57 11.19 -5.06 11.83
CA GLY A 57 10.43 -4.29 12.83
C GLY A 57 10.14 -2.85 12.41
N ASP A 58 10.83 -2.31 11.41
CA ASP A 58 10.54 -1.00 10.84
C ASP A 58 9.34 -1.08 9.89
N CYS A 59 8.42 -0.12 10.03
CA CYS A 59 7.34 0.07 9.08
C CYS A 59 7.66 1.17 8.07
N LEU A 60 7.27 0.91 6.82
CA LEU A 60 7.23 1.89 5.74
C LEU A 60 5.82 2.02 5.18
N GLY A 61 5.19 3.16 5.41
CA GLY A 61 4.00 3.60 4.69
C GLY A 61 4.36 4.20 3.32
N VAL A 62 3.60 3.81 2.30
CA VAL A 62 3.70 4.30 0.92
C VAL A 62 2.36 4.84 0.48
N GLY A 63 2.33 6.12 0.10
CA GLY A 63 1.13 6.79 -0.37
C GLY A 63 1.15 6.89 -1.89
N THR A 64 0.01 6.66 -2.51
CA THR A 64 -0.16 6.73 -3.96
C THR A 64 -1.37 7.55 -4.33
N VAL A 65 -1.38 8.06 -5.57
CA VAL A 65 -2.57 8.65 -6.20
C VAL A 65 -2.87 7.95 -7.52
N GLY A 66 -4.15 7.68 -7.78
CA GLY A 66 -4.64 7.01 -9.00
C GLY A 66 -5.81 6.07 -8.72
N GLU A 67 -6.60 5.74 -9.75
CA GLU A 67 -7.79 4.89 -9.61
C GLU A 67 -7.45 3.40 -9.63
N GLU A 68 -6.60 2.97 -10.57
CA GLU A 68 -6.20 1.59 -10.73
C GLU A 68 -4.71 1.40 -10.42
N VAL A 69 -4.36 0.23 -9.89
CA VAL A 69 -2.99 -0.16 -9.55
C VAL A 69 -1.98 0.07 -10.69
N LYS A 70 -2.42 -0.10 -11.95
CA LYS A 70 -1.56 0.11 -13.13
C LYS A 70 -1.20 1.59 -13.35
N ASP A 71 -2.07 2.50 -12.91
CA ASP A 71 -1.97 3.95 -13.10
C ASP A 71 -1.50 4.68 -11.83
N MET A 72 -1.51 3.99 -10.69
CA MET A 72 -1.08 4.53 -9.40
C MET A 72 0.37 5.00 -9.43
N LYS A 73 0.57 6.25 -9.01
CA LYS A 73 1.88 6.88 -8.86
C LYS A 73 2.17 7.11 -7.39
N ILE A 74 3.43 6.90 -7.04
CA ILE A 74 3.94 7.25 -5.72
C ILE A 74 3.75 8.75 -5.48
N TYR A 75 3.13 9.07 -4.36
CA TYR A 75 2.86 10.43 -3.89
C TYR A 75 3.66 10.76 -2.63
N SER A 76 3.73 9.83 -1.68
CA SER A 76 4.40 10.05 -0.38
C SER A 76 5.01 8.75 0.17
N TRP A 77 5.91 8.90 1.14
CA TRP A 77 6.63 7.80 1.81
C TRP A 77 6.76 8.07 3.31
N ASN A 78 7.21 7.06 4.06
CA ASN A 78 7.73 7.16 5.42
C ASN A 78 6.72 7.63 6.49
N PHE A 79 5.44 7.32 6.33
CA PHE A 79 4.49 7.42 7.45
C PHE A 79 4.48 6.14 8.27
N LYS A 80 4.14 6.26 9.56
CA LYS A 80 4.01 5.11 10.46
C LYS A 80 2.80 4.26 10.07
N CYS A 81 2.95 2.94 10.14
CA CYS A 81 1.83 2.02 10.09
C CYS A 81 0.91 2.28 11.29
N PRO A 82 -0.40 2.02 11.15
CA PRO A 82 -1.25 1.89 12.32
C PRO A 82 -0.72 0.78 13.23
N GLU A 83 -0.83 0.99 14.54
CA GLU A 83 -0.62 -0.07 15.52
C GLU A 83 -1.73 -1.12 15.33
N LYS A 84 -1.36 -2.39 15.38
CA LYS A 84 -2.34 -3.48 15.39
C LYS A 84 -2.77 -3.67 16.83
N ASP A 85 -4.06 -3.47 17.10
CA ASP A 85 -4.69 -3.86 18.36
C ASP A 85 -4.60 -5.37 18.61
#